data_AF-A0A7V2WH73-F1
#
_entry.id   AF-A0A7V2WH73-F1
#
_cell.length_a   1.000
_cell.length_b   1.000
_cell.length_c   1.000
_cell.angle_alpha   90.00
_cell.angle_beta   90.00
_cell.angle_gamma   90.00
#
_symmetry.space_group_name_H-M   'P 1'
#
loop_
_entity.id
_entity.type
_entity.pdbx_description
1 polymer ?
#
loop_
_entity_poly.entity_id
_entity_poly.type
_entity_poly.pdbx_seq_one_letter_code
_entity_poly.pdbx_strand_id
1 'polypeptide(L)'
;MDPAIKIKGIGQVAIAVTDIKSATKFYRDISKLELLFEAPSGLAFFNCGGVRLMLTSLQGDEKDHHTSVIYPKSFKMQISEFKQDVRARRNLKLMVIP
;
A
#
# COMPACT_ATOMS: atom_id res chain seq x y z
N MET A 1 19.88 33.46 2.42
CA MET A 1 18.57 32.91 2.83
C MET A 1 18.18 31.89 1.79
N ASP A 2 18.22 30.61 2.14
CA ASP A 2 17.89 29.51 1.24
C ASP A 2 16.38 29.59 0.91
N PRO A 3 15.94 29.67 -0.36
CA PRO A 3 14.53 29.71 -0.68
C PRO A 3 13.86 28.49 -0.06
N ALA A 4 12.99 28.73 0.93
CA ALA A 4 12.39 27.68 1.75
C ALA A 4 11.82 26.57 0.89
N ILE A 5 12.51 25.42 0.86
CA ILE A 5 12.10 24.24 0.11
C ILE A 5 10.82 23.73 0.77
N LYS A 6 9.66 24.04 0.17
CA LYS A 6 8.37 23.52 0.60
C LYS A 6 8.14 22.14 0.01
N ILE A 7 7.78 21.18 0.85
CA ILE A 7 7.31 19.86 0.41
C ILE A 7 6.03 20.05 -0.40
N LYS A 8 6.04 19.58 -1.66
CA LYS A 8 4.91 19.74 -2.58
C LYS A 8 3.89 18.59 -2.50
N GLY A 9 4.29 17.45 -1.93
CA GLY A 9 3.44 16.26 -1.80
C GLY A 9 4.24 15.00 -1.49
N ILE A 10 3.55 13.86 -1.46
CA ILE A 10 4.15 12.54 -1.26
C ILE A 10 4.44 11.93 -2.63
N GLY A 11 5.70 11.58 -2.90
CA GLY A 11 6.09 10.91 -4.15
C GLY A 11 6.03 9.38 -4.08
N GLN A 12 6.23 8.81 -2.89
CA GLN A 12 6.28 7.38 -2.69
C GLN A 12 5.82 6.99 -1.27
N VAL A 13 5.20 5.82 -1.15
CA VAL A 13 4.88 5.18 0.13
C VAL A 13 5.36 3.73 0.08
N ALA A 14 6.12 3.32 1.10
CA ALA A 14 6.50 1.93 1.30
C ALA A 14 5.50 1.24 2.22
N ILE A 15 5.07 0.04 1.85
CA ILE A 15 4.16 -0.81 2.62
C ILE A 15 4.89 -2.11 2.89
N ALA A 16 5.13 -2.37 4.17
CA ALA A 16 5.73 -3.63 4.60
C ALA A 16 4.67 -4.74 4.64
N VAL A 17 5.01 -5.89 4.09
CA VAL A 17 4.10 -7.00 3.84
C VAL A 17 4.77 -8.33 4.24
N THR A 18 4.01 -9.31 4.74
CA THR A 18 4.56 -10.64 5.08
C THR A 18 4.77 -11.50 3.85
N ASP A 19 3.84 -11.44 2.91
CA ASP A 19 3.95 -12.14 1.64
C ASP A 19 3.72 -11.17 0.48
N ILE A 20 4.82 -10.81 -0.18
CA ILE A 20 4.83 -9.92 -1.34
C ILE A 20 3.97 -10.49 -2.46
N LYS A 21 3.98 -11.81 -2.70
CA LYS A 21 3.24 -12.40 -3.82
C LYS A 21 1.73 -12.24 -3.63
N SER A 22 1.22 -12.59 -2.45
CA SER A 22 -0.20 -12.39 -2.12
C SER A 22 -0.58 -10.92 -2.12
N ALA A 23 0.27 -10.04 -1.59
CA ALA A 23 0.02 -8.60 -1.59
C ALA A 23 -0.02 -8.02 -3.02
N THR A 24 0.94 -8.37 -3.87
CA THR A 24 0.98 -7.95 -5.28
C THR A 24 -0.29 -8.39 -6.00
N LYS A 25 -0.73 -9.63 -5.80
CA LYS A 25 -1.99 -10.14 -6.36
C LYS A 25 -3.18 -9.32 -5.88
N PHE A 26 -3.24 -8.98 -4.60
CA PHE A 26 -4.31 -8.16 -4.04
C PHE A 26 -4.35 -6.76 -4.68
N TYR A 27 -3.22 -6.04 -4.68
CA TYR A 27 -3.17 -4.67 -5.20
C TYR A 27 -3.41 -4.61 -6.72
N ARG A 28 -2.92 -5.59 -7.48
CA ARG A 28 -3.13 -5.67 -8.93
C ARG A 28 -4.52 -6.15 -9.30
N ASP A 29 -4.98 -7.25 -8.73
CA ASP A 29 -6.15 -7.98 -9.26
C ASP A 29 -7.46 -7.56 -8.56
N ILE A 30 -7.40 -7.18 -7.29
CA ILE A 30 -8.57 -6.76 -6.50
C ILE A 30 -8.67 -5.24 -6.47
N SER A 31 -7.60 -4.55 -6.03
CA SER A 31 -7.59 -3.08 -5.98
C SER A 31 -7.37 -2.42 -7.34
N LYS A 32 -7.07 -3.21 -8.38
CA LYS A 32 -6.88 -2.76 -9.77
C LYS A 32 -5.86 -1.63 -9.92
N LEU A 33 -4.85 -1.59 -9.04
CA LEU A 33 -3.74 -0.67 -9.19
C LEU A 33 -2.84 -1.12 -10.35
N GLU A 34 -2.29 -0.14 -11.05
CA GLU A 34 -1.33 -0.35 -12.10
C GLU A 34 -0.02 -0.87 -11.49
N LEU A 35 0.29 -2.14 -11.72
CA LEU A 35 1.60 -2.72 -11.40
C LEU A 35 2.61 -2.16 -12.40
N LEU A 36 3.60 -1.42 -11.89
CA LEU A 36 4.68 -0.87 -12.68
C LEU A 36 5.71 -1.96 -13.01
N PHE A 37 6.24 -2.63 -11.98
CA PHE A 37 7.16 -3.77 -12.11
C PHE A 37 7.35 -4.48 -10.77
N GLU A 38 7.86 -5.72 -10.84
CA GLU A 38 8.35 -6.48 -9.69
C GLU A 38 9.88 -6.53 -9.76
N ALA A 39 10.55 -6.32 -8.62
CA ALA A 39 12.01 -6.40 -8.53
C ALA A 39 12.44 -7.77 -7.96
N PRO A 40 13.59 -8.31 -8.40
CA PRO A 40 14.07 -9.65 -7.98
C PRO A 40 14.24 -9.83 -6.47
N SER A 41 14.45 -8.73 -5.72
CA SER A 41 14.65 -8.73 -4.27
C SER A 41 13.35 -8.88 -3.46
N GLY A 42 12.24 -9.26 -4.09
CA GLY A 42 10.95 -9.34 -3.41
C GLY A 42 10.34 -7.96 -3.18
N LEU A 43 10.36 -7.10 -4.20
CA LEU A 43 9.66 -5.81 -4.15
C LEU A 43 8.64 -5.75 -5.28
N ALA A 44 7.55 -5.01 -5.07
CA ALA A 44 6.59 -4.72 -6.12
C ALA A 44 6.22 -3.24 -6.10
N PHE A 45 6.15 -2.62 -7.27
CA PHE A 45 5.89 -1.19 -7.40
C PHE A 45 4.59 -0.96 -8.15
N PHE A 46 3.74 -0.08 -7.63
CA PHE A 46 2.47 0.29 -8.21
C PHE A 46 2.37 1.80 -8.41
N ASN A 47 1.61 2.21 -9.41
CA ASN A 47 1.16 3.59 -9.56
C ASN A 47 -0.20 3.76 -8.88
N CYS A 48 -0.28 4.70 -7.93
CA CYS A 48 -1.49 5.10 -7.24
C CYS A 48 -1.72 6.60 -7.48
N GLY A 49 -2.24 6.94 -8.66
CA GLY A 49 -2.59 8.32 -9.01
C GLY A 49 -1.40 9.29 -9.01
N GLY A 50 -0.21 8.83 -9.42
CA GLY A 50 1.03 9.61 -9.43
C GLY A 50 1.90 9.43 -8.19
N VAL A 51 1.40 8.75 -7.15
CA VAL A 51 2.20 8.32 -5.99
C VAL A 51 2.64 6.88 -6.21
N ARG A 52 3.95 6.61 -6.04
CA ARG A 52 4.46 5.24 -6.13
C ARG A 52 4.19 4.48 -4.84
N LEU A 53 3.51 3.35 -4.94
CA LEU A 53 3.41 2.40 -3.81
C LEU A 53 4.48 1.32 -3.99
N MET A 54 5.27 1.08 -2.96
CA MET A 54 6.30 0.04 -2.92
C MET A 54 5.90 -1.01 -1.89
N LEU A 55 5.67 -2.24 -2.31
CA LEU A 55 5.53 -3.39 -1.40
C LEU A 55 6.91 -3.94 -1.09
N THR A 56 7.20 -4.15 0.19
CA THR A 56 8.47 -4.72 0.68
C THR A 56 8.21 -5.73 1.76
N SER A 57 9.11 -6.69 1.96
CA SER A 57 9.05 -7.54 3.15
C SER A 57 9.24 -6.71 4.42
N LEU A 58 8.64 -7.18 5.52
CA LEU A 58 8.97 -6.70 6.85
C LEU A 58 10.47 -6.98 7.11
N GLN A 59 11.18 -5.96 7.59
CA GLN A 59 12.57 -6.06 8.02
C GLN A 59 12.69 -5.58 9.46
N GLY A 60 13.58 -6.19 10.25
CA GLY A 60 13.76 -5.87 11.67
C GLY A 60 12.89 -6.73 12.61
N ASP A 61 12.96 -6.43 13.92
CA ASP A 61 12.24 -7.14 14.98
C ASP A 61 10.72 -6.95 14.83
N GLU A 62 9.92 -7.99 15.07
CA GLU A 62 8.45 -7.97 14.88
C GLU A 62 7.78 -6.86 15.70
N LYS A 63 8.39 -6.47 16.81
CA LYS A 63 7.90 -5.42 17.71
C LYS A 63 7.92 -4.03 17.07
N ASP A 64 8.78 -3.83 16.08
CA ASP A 64 8.98 -2.55 15.40
C ASP A 64 8.15 -2.45 14.11
N HIS A 65 7.30 -3.44 13.82
CA HIS A 65 6.43 -3.48 12.62
C HIS A 65 5.20 -2.56 12.75
N HIS A 66 5.40 -1.34 13.25
CA HIS A 66 4.35 -0.32 13.32
C HIS A 66 3.98 0.17 11.92
N THR A 67 2.77 -0.13 11.47
CA THR A 67 2.29 0.24 10.14
C THR A 67 1.26 1.37 10.19
N SER A 68 1.39 2.35 9.29
CA SER A 68 0.40 3.42 9.11
C SER A 68 -0.77 2.94 8.24
N VAL A 69 -2.00 3.31 8.60
CA VAL A 69 -3.19 3.00 7.78
C VAL A 69 -3.26 3.95 6.60
N ILE A 70 -3.20 3.41 5.37
CA ILE A 70 -3.28 4.20 4.14
C ILE A 70 -4.72 4.22 3.62
N TYR A 71 -5.27 5.42 3.48
CA TYR A 71 -6.58 5.64 2.87
C TYR A 71 -6.40 6.14 1.43
N PRO A 72 -6.67 5.31 0.41
CA PRO A 72 -6.59 5.75 -0.98
C PRO A 72 -7.69 6.78 -1.29
N LYS A 73 -7.37 7.77 -2.13
CA LYS A 73 -8.36 8.73 -2.63
C LYS A 73 -9.35 7.98 -3.53
N SER A 74 -10.62 7.96 -3.13
CA SER A 74 -11.65 7.09 -3.68
C SER A 74 -12.03 7.46 -5.13
N PHE A 75 -12.12 6.47 -6.03
CA PHE A 75 -12.76 6.61 -7.34
C PHE A 75 -14.18 6.03 -7.21
N LYS A 76 -15.19 6.88 -6.94
CA LYS A 76 -16.62 6.52 -6.85
C LYS A 76 -16.93 5.13 -6.23
N MET A 77 -16.41 4.85 -5.04
CA MET A 77 -16.90 3.75 -4.19
C MET A 77 -17.31 4.35 -2.86
N GLN A 78 -18.56 4.11 -2.44
CA GLN A 78 -19.08 4.70 -1.22
C GLN A 78 -18.30 4.11 -0.03
N ILE A 79 -17.80 4.95 0.89
CA ILE A 79 -16.97 4.52 2.03
C ILE A 79 -17.62 3.38 2.84
N SER A 80 -18.96 3.31 2.85
CA SER A 80 -19.72 2.21 3.46
C SER A 80 -19.51 0.86 2.78
N GLU A 81 -19.49 0.82 1.45
CA GLU A 81 -19.30 -0.40 0.66
C GLU A 81 -17.86 -0.91 0.80
N PHE A 82 -16.85 -0.03 0.78
CA PHE A 82 -15.46 -0.42 1.03
C PHE A 82 -15.28 -1.02 2.43
N LYS A 83 -15.88 -0.42 3.47
CA LYS A 83 -15.84 -0.97 4.83
C LYS A 83 -16.53 -2.33 4.93
N GLN A 84 -17.63 -2.54 4.21
CA GLN A 84 -18.35 -3.81 4.17
C GLN A 84 -17.59 -4.88 3.39
N ASP A 85 -16.95 -4.54 2.27
CA ASP A 85 -16.19 -5.51 1.47
C ASP A 85 -14.88 -5.92 2.19
N VAL A 86 -14.24 -4.97 2.89
CA VAL A 86 -13.11 -5.25 3.81
C VAL A 86 -13.55 -6.12 4.99
N ARG A 87 -14.72 -5.88 5.60
CA ARG A 87 -15.24 -6.68 6.74
C ARG A 87 -15.78 -8.05 6.32
N ALA A 88 -16.47 -8.15 5.18
CA ALA A 88 -17.11 -9.37 4.69
C ALA A 88 -16.07 -10.37 4.21
N ARG A 89 -14.98 -9.88 3.61
CA ARG A 89 -13.81 -10.69 3.30
C ARG A 89 -12.92 -10.69 4.53
N ARG A 90 -13.18 -11.59 5.49
CA ARG A 90 -12.39 -11.77 6.74
C ARG A 90 -10.87 -11.96 6.53
N ASN A 91 -10.40 -12.12 5.29
CA ASN A 91 -8.99 -12.16 4.90
C ASN A 91 -8.43 -10.83 4.34
N LEU A 92 -9.26 -9.81 4.15
CA LEU A 92 -8.82 -8.41 4.14
C LEU A 92 -8.61 -7.97 5.59
N LYS A 93 -7.55 -8.52 6.21
CA LYS A 93 -6.70 -7.63 6.97
C LYS A 93 -6.28 -6.56 5.95
N LEU A 94 -6.92 -5.38 5.98
CA LEU A 94 -6.19 -4.13 5.71
C LEU A 94 -4.81 -4.39 6.28
N MET A 95 -3.80 -4.48 5.43
CA MET A 95 -2.56 -5.21 5.70
C MET A 95 -1.87 -4.70 6.97
N VAL A 96 -2.35 -5.23 8.09
CA VAL A 96 -1.97 -4.99 9.48
C VAL A 96 -1.65 -6.41 9.92
N ILE A 97 -0.45 -6.82 9.56
CA ILE A 97 0.12 -8.07 9.99
C ILE A 97 0.50 -7.83 11.47
N PRO A 98 0.20 -8.80 12.36
CA PRO A 98 -0.28 -8.60 13.73
C PRO A 98 0.51 -7.59 14.57
#